data_AF-E6XH84-F1
#
_entry.id   AF-E6XH84-F1
#
_cell.length_a   1.000
_cell.length_b   1.000
_cell.length_c   1.000
_cell.angle_alpha   90.00
_cell.angle_beta   90.00
_cell.angle_gamma   90.00
#
_symmetry.space_group_name_H-M   'P 1'
#
loop_
_entity.id
_entity.type
_entity.pdbx_description
1 polymer ?
#
loop_
_entity_poly.entity_id
_entity_poly.type
_entity_poly.pdbx_seq_one_letter_code
_entity_poly.pdbx_strand_id
1 'polypeptide(L)'
;MKRQQGFTLIELVVVIIILGILAVTAAPKFINLQGDARVSALNGLKASIQGANTLVYSKAALAGVEKVAPAASNGPTVEITTDVNVKLAYGYMTAELDNFKNALEVSISEGTTPTGATTDWVVDTTTTSGKAKFWQAGAPATCFIEYTPATATVAPTFTPTPDASAC
;
A
#
# COMPACT_ATOMS: atom_id res chain seq x y z
N MET A 1 -39.57 49.31 17.46
CA MET A 1 -38.41 48.69 18.13
C MET A 1 -38.70 47.20 18.28
N LYS A 2 -38.01 46.33 17.54
CA LYS A 2 -38.12 44.86 17.74
C LYS A 2 -37.37 44.51 19.02
N ARG A 3 -38.04 43.86 19.99
CA ARG A 3 -37.39 43.36 21.19
C ARG A 3 -36.43 42.23 20.82
N GLN A 4 -35.15 42.39 21.10
CA GLN A 4 -34.17 41.32 20.98
C GLN A 4 -34.41 40.35 22.15
N GLN A 5 -34.92 39.16 21.84
CA GLN A 5 -34.94 38.05 22.80
C GLN A 5 -33.49 37.56 22.95
N GLY A 6 -32.89 37.79 24.11
CA GLY A 6 -31.59 37.23 24.45
C GLY A 6 -31.67 35.73 24.69
N PHE A 7 -30.58 35.03 24.43
CA PHE A 7 -30.41 33.62 24.79
C PHE A 7 -30.44 33.46 26.31
N THR A 8 -31.10 32.42 26.81
CA THR A 8 -31.10 32.10 28.25
C THR A 8 -29.81 31.41 28.66
N LEU A 9 -29.37 31.58 29.90
CA LEU A 9 -28.20 30.87 30.43
C LEU A 9 -28.38 29.34 30.37
N ILE A 10 -29.60 28.86 30.58
CA ILE A 10 -29.89 27.42 30.55
C ILE A 10 -29.77 26.85 29.13
N GLU A 11 -30.20 27.57 28.10
CA GLU A 11 -30.01 27.13 26.71
C GLU A 11 -28.53 26.98 26.37
N LEU A 12 -27.69 27.93 26.79
CA LEU A 12 -26.25 27.85 26.56
C LEU A 12 -25.61 26.66 27.28
N VAL A 13 -26.02 26.39 28.53
CA VAL A 13 -25.53 25.24 29.31
C VAL A 13 -25.95 23.91 28.68
N VAL A 14 -27.20 23.79 28.21
CA VAL A 14 -27.67 22.56 27.56
C VAL A 14 -26.90 22.29 26.27
N VAL A 15 -26.60 23.34 25.48
CA VAL A 15 -25.83 23.19 24.23
C VAL A 15 -24.41 22.66 24.51
N ILE A 16 -23.69 23.21 25.48
CA ILE A 16 -22.33 22.73 25.79
C ILE A 16 -22.33 21.29 26.34
N ILE A 17 -23.37 20.89 27.09
CA ILE A 17 -23.51 19.51 27.57
C ILE A 17 -23.70 18.55 26.39
N ILE A 18 -24.61 18.89 25.47
CA ILE A 18 -24.86 18.07 24.27
C ILE A 18 -23.58 17.95 23.43
N LEU A 19 -22.87 19.07 23.20
CA LEU A 19 -21.60 19.07 22.48
C LEU A 19 -20.53 18.23 23.20
N GLY A 20 -20.49 18.25 24.54
CA GLY A 20 -19.58 17.42 25.33
C GLY A 20 -19.81 15.92 25.13
N ILE A 21 -21.06 15.47 25.14
CA ILE A 21 -21.41 14.05 24.92
C ILE A 21 -21.04 13.61 23.49
N LEU A 22 -21.36 14.44 22.50
CA LEU A 22 -21.02 14.16 21.09
C LEU A 22 -19.50 14.12 20.88
N ALA A 23 -18.73 14.99 21.54
CA ALA A 23 -17.28 15.02 21.43
C ALA A 23 -16.63 13.74 21.97
N VAL A 24 -17.04 13.27 23.16
CA VAL A 24 -16.46 12.07 23.79
C VAL A 24 -16.76 10.79 22.99
N THR A 25 -17.93 10.71 22.36
CA THR A 25 -18.31 9.54 21.55
C THR A 25 -17.66 9.54 20.16
N ALA A 26 -17.41 10.72 19.57
CA ALA A 26 -16.80 10.85 18.25
C ALA A 26 -15.26 10.79 18.28
N ALA A 27 -14.62 11.34 19.31
CA ALA A 27 -13.16 11.46 19.38
C ALA A 27 -12.39 10.14 19.21
N PRO A 28 -12.78 9.01 19.82
CA PRO A 28 -12.07 7.74 19.66
C PRO A 28 -12.08 7.21 18.22
N LYS A 29 -13.18 7.42 17.48
CA LYS A 29 -13.24 7.07 16.06
C LYS A 29 -12.33 7.97 15.24
N PHE A 30 -12.38 9.28 15.46
CA PHE A 30 -11.56 10.24 14.71
C PHE A 30 -10.05 10.01 14.87
N ILE A 31 -9.60 9.53 16.02
CA ILE A 31 -8.17 9.25 16.27
C ILE A 31 -7.65 8.09 15.40
N ASN A 32 -8.45 7.04 15.18
CA ASN A 32 -8.01 5.85 14.44
C ASN A 32 -8.27 5.88 12.92
N LEU A 33 -9.05 6.86 12.42
CA LEU A 33 -9.41 6.94 11.00
C LEU A 33 -8.21 7.02 10.06
N GLN A 34 -7.11 7.67 10.46
CA GLN A 34 -5.92 7.78 9.61
C GLN A 34 -5.19 6.43 9.48
N GLY A 35 -5.04 5.70 10.59
CA GLY A 35 -4.45 4.37 10.61
C GLY A 35 -5.30 3.39 9.80
N ASP A 36 -6.62 3.39 10.01
CA ASP A 36 -7.57 2.57 9.25
C ASP A 36 -7.51 2.88 7.75
N ALA A 37 -7.42 4.15 7.37
CA ALA A 37 -7.30 4.57 5.97
C ALA A 37 -6.00 4.06 5.32
N ARG A 38 -4.88 4.13 6.05
CA ARG A 38 -3.57 3.61 5.60
C ARG A 38 -3.58 2.10 5.45
N VAL A 39 -4.13 1.38 6.42
CA VAL A 39 -4.29 -0.08 6.37
C VAL A 39 -5.15 -0.49 5.17
N SER A 40 -6.25 0.23 4.92
CA SER A 40 -7.10 0.01 3.75
C SER A 40 -6.35 0.25 2.44
N ALA A 41 -5.59 1.34 2.34
CA ALA A 41 -4.76 1.63 1.17
C ALA A 41 -3.69 0.54 0.93
N LEU A 42 -3.03 0.05 1.99
CA LEU A 42 -2.06 -1.04 1.90
C LEU A 42 -2.71 -2.34 1.42
N ASN A 43 -3.91 -2.66 1.91
CA ASN A 43 -4.68 -3.81 1.42
C ASN A 43 -5.06 -3.66 -0.06
N GLY A 44 -5.43 -2.46 -0.49
CA GLY A 44 -5.67 -2.14 -1.89
C GLY A 44 -4.43 -2.36 -2.76
N LEU A 45 -3.28 -1.82 -2.36
CA LEU A 45 -2.01 -2.01 -3.06
C LEU A 45 -1.62 -3.50 -3.13
N LYS A 46 -1.73 -4.22 -2.01
CA LYS A 46 -1.48 -5.67 -1.94
C LYS A 46 -2.33 -6.43 -2.96
N ALA A 47 -3.63 -6.15 -3.01
CA ALA A 47 -4.54 -6.79 -3.96
C ALA A 47 -4.16 -6.47 -5.42
N SER A 48 -3.79 -5.22 -5.71
CA SER A 48 -3.31 -4.82 -7.04
C SER A 48 -2.05 -5.60 -7.46
N ILE A 49 -1.08 -5.76 -6.56
CA ILE A 49 0.14 -6.53 -6.86
C ILE A 49 -0.18 -8.02 -7.06
N GLN A 50 -1.11 -8.59 -6.29
CA GLN A 50 -1.56 -9.98 -6.48
C GLN A 50 -2.25 -10.16 -7.84
N GLY A 51 -3.10 -9.21 -8.25
CA GLY A 51 -3.73 -9.18 -9.57
C GLY A 51 -2.69 -9.11 -10.69
N ALA A 52 -1.74 -8.16 -10.59
CA ALA A 52 -0.64 -8.02 -11.55
C ALA A 52 0.18 -9.30 -11.66
N ASN A 53 0.54 -9.93 -10.54
CA ASN A 53 1.27 -11.21 -10.53
C ASN A 53 0.52 -12.34 -11.24
N THR A 54 -0.81 -12.38 -11.12
CA THR A 54 -1.64 -13.39 -11.81
C THR A 54 -1.61 -13.19 -13.33
N LEU A 55 -1.66 -11.93 -13.79
CA LEU A 55 -1.56 -11.60 -15.22
C LEU A 55 -0.17 -11.89 -15.78
N VAL A 56 0.87 -11.49 -15.03
CA VAL A 56 2.28 -11.75 -15.38
C VAL A 56 2.54 -13.25 -15.48
N TYR A 57 2.06 -14.04 -14.51
CA TYR A 57 2.18 -15.49 -14.52
C TYR A 57 1.49 -16.13 -15.72
N SER A 58 0.29 -15.65 -16.05
CA SER A 58 -0.45 -16.13 -17.23
C SER A 58 0.35 -15.91 -18.52
N LYS A 59 0.97 -14.73 -18.68
CA LYS A 59 1.84 -14.46 -19.83
C LYS A 59 3.15 -15.27 -19.79
N ALA A 60 3.73 -15.48 -18.60
CA ALA A 60 4.93 -16.30 -18.44
C ALA A 60 4.69 -17.77 -18.83
N ALA A 61 3.53 -18.31 -18.48
CA ALA A 61 3.13 -19.67 -18.85
C ALA A 61 2.92 -19.81 -20.37
N LEU A 62 2.35 -18.78 -21.03
CA LEU A 62 2.22 -18.76 -22.49
C LEU A 62 3.58 -18.69 -23.19
N ALA A 63 4.55 -18.00 -22.58
CA ALA A 63 5.92 -17.93 -23.07
C ALA A 63 6.79 -19.15 -22.68
N GLY A 64 6.27 -20.08 -21.85
CA GLY A 64 6.99 -21.27 -21.39
C GLY A 64 8.14 -20.98 -20.41
N VAL A 65 8.10 -19.83 -19.73
CA VAL A 65 9.14 -19.39 -18.79
C VAL A 65 8.68 -19.38 -17.32
N GLU A 66 7.51 -19.95 -17.03
CA GLU A 66 6.85 -19.92 -15.73
C GLU A 66 7.56 -20.74 -14.64
N LYS A 67 8.57 -21.54 -15.00
CA LYS A 67 9.40 -22.31 -14.05
C LYS A 67 10.86 -21.89 -14.06
N VAL A 68 11.20 -20.85 -14.81
CA VAL A 68 12.59 -20.39 -14.94
C VAL A 68 12.98 -19.59 -13.71
N ALA A 69 14.12 -19.92 -13.14
CA ALA A 69 14.68 -19.21 -11.99
C ALA A 69 15.08 -17.77 -12.37
N PRO A 70 15.00 -16.82 -11.42
CA PRO A 70 15.46 -15.46 -11.68
C PRO A 70 16.98 -15.44 -11.91
N ALA A 71 17.45 -14.55 -12.78
CA ALA A 71 18.87 -14.31 -13.01
C ALA A 71 19.17 -12.82 -12.94
N ALA A 72 20.32 -12.46 -12.33
CA ALA A 72 20.74 -11.06 -12.19
C ALA A 72 20.98 -10.35 -13.53
N SER A 73 21.34 -11.13 -14.57
CA SER A 73 21.52 -10.66 -15.96
C SER A 73 20.83 -11.65 -16.90
N ASN A 74 20.08 -11.14 -17.89
CA ASN A 74 19.34 -11.95 -18.87
C ASN A 74 18.34 -12.95 -18.25
N GLY A 75 17.72 -12.59 -17.13
CA GLY A 75 16.64 -13.37 -16.52
C GLY A 75 15.40 -13.43 -17.41
N PRO A 76 14.47 -14.36 -17.13
CA PRO A 76 13.22 -14.46 -17.87
C PRO A 76 12.44 -13.15 -17.76
N THR A 77 12.02 -12.61 -18.90
CA THR A 77 11.15 -11.44 -18.96
C THR A 77 9.89 -11.75 -19.73
N VAL A 78 8.83 -11.02 -19.42
CA VAL A 78 7.60 -11.02 -20.18
C VAL A 78 7.22 -9.59 -20.52
N GLU A 79 6.76 -9.41 -21.74
CA GLU A 79 6.24 -8.14 -22.25
C GLU A 79 4.78 -7.95 -21.81
N ILE A 80 4.51 -6.86 -21.11
CA ILE A 80 3.15 -6.50 -20.66
C ILE A 80 2.45 -5.71 -21.76
N THR A 81 3.12 -4.67 -22.24
CA THR A 81 2.77 -3.82 -23.39
C THR A 81 4.02 -3.61 -24.25
N THR A 82 3.85 -3.13 -25.48
CA THR A 82 4.97 -2.91 -26.44
C THR A 82 6.18 -2.26 -25.78
N ASP A 83 7.33 -2.93 -25.81
CA ASP A 83 8.62 -2.52 -25.24
C ASP A 83 8.67 -2.38 -23.70
N VAL A 84 7.64 -2.81 -22.99
CA VAL A 84 7.58 -2.79 -21.52
C VAL A 84 7.72 -4.20 -20.97
N ASN A 85 8.89 -4.49 -20.43
CA ASN A 85 9.24 -5.79 -19.89
C ASN A 85 9.20 -5.82 -18.36
N VAL A 86 8.79 -6.97 -17.84
CA VAL A 86 8.80 -7.30 -16.41
C VAL A 86 9.69 -8.52 -16.21
N LYS A 87 10.63 -8.43 -15.26
CA LYS A 87 11.52 -9.53 -14.90
C LYS A 87 10.83 -10.52 -13.96
N LEU A 88 11.12 -11.80 -14.17
CA LEU A 88 10.40 -12.88 -13.53
C LEU A 88 11.29 -13.72 -12.60
N ALA A 89 10.66 -14.24 -11.55
CA ALA A 89 11.11 -15.37 -10.77
C ALA A 89 9.99 -16.42 -10.79
N TYR A 90 10.23 -17.57 -11.44
CA TYR A 90 9.26 -18.66 -11.51
C TYR A 90 7.87 -18.20 -11.99
N GLY A 91 7.86 -17.39 -13.04
CA GLY A 91 6.64 -16.84 -13.65
C GLY A 91 6.02 -15.63 -12.94
N TYR A 92 6.48 -15.24 -11.76
CA TYR A 92 5.98 -14.07 -11.03
C TYR A 92 6.96 -12.92 -11.02
N MET A 93 6.51 -11.71 -10.67
CA MET A 93 7.37 -10.52 -10.66
C MET A 93 8.48 -10.62 -9.62
N THR A 94 9.72 -10.24 -9.99
CA THR A 94 10.79 -9.97 -9.01
C THR A 94 10.54 -8.66 -8.26
N ALA A 95 11.15 -8.52 -7.07
CA ALA A 95 11.02 -7.32 -6.24
C ALA A 95 11.90 -6.17 -6.75
N GLU A 96 11.65 -5.72 -7.98
CA GLU A 96 12.36 -4.61 -8.61
C GLU A 96 11.40 -3.44 -8.85
N LEU A 97 11.90 -2.21 -8.66
CA LEU A 97 11.11 -0.99 -8.82
C LEU A 97 10.41 -0.95 -10.19
N ASP A 98 11.15 -1.25 -11.25
CA ASP A 98 10.65 -1.19 -12.63
C ASP A 98 9.54 -2.21 -12.87
N ASN A 99 9.59 -3.39 -12.26
CA ASN A 99 8.49 -4.36 -12.37
C ASN A 99 7.20 -3.80 -11.81
N PHE A 100 7.25 -3.16 -10.64
CA PHE A 100 6.06 -2.59 -10.01
C PHE A 100 5.54 -1.38 -10.79
N LYS A 101 6.42 -0.53 -11.32
CA LYS A 101 6.02 0.59 -12.18
C LYS A 101 5.39 0.13 -13.49
N ASN A 102 5.91 -0.93 -14.08
CA ASN A 102 5.44 -1.46 -15.36
C ASN A 102 4.14 -2.27 -15.22
N ALA A 103 3.93 -2.91 -14.07
CA ALA A 103 2.79 -3.80 -13.85
C ALA A 103 1.62 -3.16 -13.08
N LEU A 104 1.83 -2.00 -12.46
CA LEU A 104 0.82 -1.32 -11.64
C LEU A 104 0.59 0.12 -12.10
N GLU A 105 -0.67 0.53 -12.12
CA GLU A 105 -1.05 1.92 -12.39
C GLU A 105 -1.06 2.75 -11.10
N VAL A 106 0.07 2.83 -10.41
CA VAL A 106 0.23 3.64 -9.18
C VAL A 106 1.52 4.46 -9.19
N SER A 107 1.49 5.62 -8.53
CA SER A 107 2.67 6.47 -8.41
C SER A 107 3.62 5.92 -7.32
N ILE A 108 4.72 5.31 -7.74
CA ILE A 108 5.72 4.70 -6.86
C ILE A 108 7.09 5.35 -7.08
N SER A 109 7.77 5.68 -5.98
CA SER A 109 9.19 6.03 -5.97
C SER A 109 10.00 5.07 -5.10
N GLU A 110 11.29 4.95 -5.40
CA GLU A 110 12.20 4.17 -4.57
C GLU A 110 12.68 5.01 -3.38
N GLY A 111 12.72 4.40 -2.21
CA GLY A 111 13.23 5.05 -1.00
C GLY A 111 13.31 4.07 0.16
N THR A 112 14.21 4.34 1.11
CA THR A 112 14.43 3.50 2.30
C THR A 112 13.59 3.93 3.50
N THR A 113 12.86 5.05 3.38
CA THR A 113 11.97 5.58 4.42
C THR A 113 10.69 6.14 3.80
N PRO A 114 9.55 6.11 4.50
CA PRO A 114 8.27 6.65 4.00
C PRO A 114 8.24 8.18 3.88
N THR A 115 9.25 8.88 4.42
CA THR A 115 9.29 10.36 4.47
C THR A 115 10.05 10.93 3.28
N GLY A 116 9.61 12.09 2.78
CA GLY A 116 10.31 12.85 1.74
C GLY A 116 10.00 12.40 0.30
N ALA A 117 9.04 11.50 0.12
CA ALA A 117 8.57 11.09 -1.20
C ALA A 117 7.65 12.13 -1.84
N THR A 118 7.74 12.24 -3.16
CA THR A 118 6.88 13.10 -4.00
C THR A 118 5.75 12.32 -4.67
N THR A 119 5.74 11.00 -4.52
CA THR A 119 4.73 10.05 -5.02
C THR A 119 3.86 9.54 -3.87
N ASP A 120 2.74 8.87 -4.20
CA ASP A 120 1.82 8.33 -3.20
C ASP A 120 2.42 7.16 -2.41
N TRP A 121 3.27 6.37 -3.07
CA TRP A 121 3.88 5.17 -2.52
C TRP A 121 5.40 5.24 -2.58
N VAL A 122 6.02 4.70 -1.53
CA VAL A 122 7.46 4.47 -1.44
C VAL A 122 7.70 2.97 -1.40
N VAL A 123 8.61 2.50 -2.24
CA VAL A 123 9.10 1.12 -2.20
C VAL A 123 10.58 1.07 -1.87
N ASP A 124 10.96 0.19 -0.94
CA ASP A 124 12.35 -0.15 -0.68
C ASP A 124 12.64 -1.53 -1.26
N THR A 125 13.48 -1.57 -2.29
CA THR A 125 13.96 -2.82 -2.91
C THR A 125 15.39 -3.19 -2.46
N THR A 126 16.00 -2.35 -1.62
CA THR A 126 17.44 -2.38 -1.31
C THR A 126 17.77 -3.20 -0.06
N THR A 127 16.80 -3.39 0.86
CA THR A 127 17.13 -3.81 2.22
C THR A 127 17.27 -5.30 2.47
N THR A 128 16.80 -6.23 1.62
CA THR A 128 17.07 -7.68 1.83
C THR A 128 16.72 -8.58 0.65
N SER A 129 17.64 -9.49 0.27
CA SER A 129 17.40 -10.76 -0.47
C SER A 129 16.31 -10.76 -1.56
N GLY A 130 16.23 -9.70 -2.37
CA GLY A 130 15.22 -9.58 -3.42
C GLY A 130 13.79 -9.47 -2.90
N LYS A 131 13.55 -8.81 -1.77
CA LYS A 131 12.21 -8.45 -1.27
C LYS A 131 11.93 -6.96 -1.48
N ALA A 132 10.66 -6.57 -1.44
CA ALA A 132 10.24 -5.16 -1.54
C ALA A 132 9.31 -4.77 -0.39
N LYS A 133 9.62 -3.68 0.32
CA LYS A 133 8.72 -3.10 1.32
C LYS A 133 7.99 -1.91 0.73
N PHE A 134 6.71 -1.77 1.05
CA PHE A 134 5.86 -0.68 0.55
C PHE A 134 5.26 0.12 1.70
N TRP A 135 5.36 1.44 1.61
CA TRP A 135 4.70 2.39 2.50
C TRP A 135 3.91 3.40 1.69
N GLN A 136 2.83 3.91 2.29
CA GLN A 136 2.25 5.17 1.83
C GLN A 136 3.18 6.33 2.25
N ALA A 137 3.32 7.34 1.39
CA ALA A 137 4.12 8.51 1.70
C ALA A 137 3.66 9.19 3.01
N GLY A 138 4.61 9.49 3.89
CA GLY A 138 4.36 10.09 5.21
C GLY A 138 3.77 9.14 6.26
N ALA A 139 3.66 7.83 5.97
CA ALA A 139 3.27 6.84 6.97
C ALA A 139 4.38 6.61 8.02
N PRO A 140 4.06 6.12 9.23
CA PRO A 140 5.04 5.60 10.17
C PRO A 140 5.88 4.49 9.52
N ALA A 141 7.15 4.39 9.90
CA ALA A 141 8.05 3.36 9.37
C ALA A 141 7.57 1.92 9.65
N THR A 142 6.70 1.73 10.65
CA THR A 142 6.06 0.45 11.01
C THR A 142 4.86 0.10 10.13
N CYS A 143 4.32 1.05 9.35
CA CYS A 143 3.14 0.88 8.53
C CYS A 143 3.51 0.43 7.11
N PHE A 144 3.87 -0.84 6.95
CA PHE A 144 4.24 -1.40 5.64
C PHE A 144 3.71 -2.79 5.38
N ILE A 145 3.72 -3.16 4.11
CA ILE A 145 3.66 -4.54 3.66
C ILE A 145 4.98 -4.91 2.99
N GLU A 146 5.46 -6.12 3.22
CA GLU A 146 6.66 -6.66 2.58
C GLU A 146 6.25 -7.74 1.58
N TYR A 147 6.61 -7.54 0.32
CA TYR A 147 6.51 -8.50 -0.76
C TYR A 147 7.74 -9.41 -0.79
N THR A 148 7.50 -10.71 -0.75
CA THR A 148 8.50 -11.75 -0.97
C THR A 148 8.21 -12.43 -2.31
N PRO A 149 9.11 -12.36 -3.30
CA PRO A 149 8.91 -13.01 -4.60
C PRO A 149 8.77 -14.53 -4.51
N ALA A 150 8.33 -15.13 -5.61
CA ALA A 150 8.23 -16.57 -5.73
C ALA A 150 9.59 -17.27 -5.65
N THR A 151 9.55 -18.49 -5.14
CA THR A 151 10.62 -19.48 -5.23
C THR A 151 10.15 -20.66 -6.10
N ALA A 152 11.01 -21.64 -6.35
CA ALA A 152 10.69 -22.78 -7.22
C ALA A 152 9.41 -23.53 -6.83
N THR A 153 9.02 -23.49 -5.56
CA THR A 153 7.88 -24.25 -5.01
C THR A 153 6.85 -23.38 -4.30
N VAL A 154 7.10 -22.09 -4.12
CA VAL A 154 6.25 -21.19 -3.33
C VAL A 154 5.93 -19.95 -4.15
N ALA A 155 4.64 -19.67 -4.33
CA ALA A 155 4.17 -18.45 -4.98
C ALA A 155 4.53 -17.20 -4.15
N PRO A 156 4.46 -15.98 -4.72
CA PRO A 156 4.82 -14.77 -3.99
C PRO A 156 3.89 -14.55 -2.80
N THR A 157 4.45 -14.07 -1.69
CA THR A 157 3.70 -13.84 -0.45
C THR A 157 3.89 -12.42 0.05
N PHE A 158 2.93 -11.94 0.82
CA PHE A 158 3.01 -10.68 1.55
C PHE A 158 3.02 -10.94 3.05
N THR A 159 3.67 -10.07 3.80
CA THR A 159 3.46 -10.02 5.25
C THR A 159 1.99 -9.73 5.59
N PRO A 160 1.54 -10.09 6.80
CA PRO A 160 0.28 -9.61 7.33
C PRO A 160 0.24 -8.08 7.28
N THR A 161 -0.93 -7.55 6.98
CA THR A 161 -1.15 -6.10 7.01
C THR A 161 -1.02 -5.62 8.46
N PRO A 162 -0.33 -4.50 8.72
CA PRO A 162 -0.17 -3.97 10.07
C PRO A 162 -1.50 -3.57 10.70
N ASP A 163 -1.53 -3.52 12.03
CA ASP A 163 -2.65 -2.97 12.78
C ASP A 163 -2.77 -1.46 12.52
N ALA A 164 -3.99 -0.92 12.60
CA ALA A 164 -4.27 0.49 12.45
C ALA A 164 -3.47 1.35 13.45
N SER A 165 -3.12 0.86 14.64
CA SER A 165 -2.30 1.62 15.61
C SER A 165 -0.81 1.69 15.23
N ALA A 166 -0.35 0.81 14.34
CA ALA A 166 1.01 0.85 13.79
C ALA A 166 1.10 1.74 12.54
N CYS A 167 -0.04 2.29 12.13
CA CYS A 167 -0.29 3.22 11.03
C CYS A 167 -0.94 4.52 11.57
#